data_AF-A0A963BWC4-F1
#
_entry.id   AF-A0A963BWC4-F1
#
_cell.length_a   1.000
_cell.length_b   1.000
_cell.length_c   1.000
_cell.angle_alpha   90.00
_cell.angle_beta   90.00
_cell.angle_gamma   90.00
#
_symmetry.space_group_name_H-M   'P 1'
#
loop_
_entity.id
_entity.type
_entity.pdbx_description
1 polymer ?
#
loop_
_entity_poly.entity_id
_entity_poly.type
_entity_poly.pdbx_seq_one_letter_code
_entity_poly.pdbx_strand_id
1 'polypeptide(L)'
;MMGLTPISTLPEPTKVISLTEARNRYRPGKCQHKHMTMDEDLNTVECDDCGEKLNPVAVLKRFAFEESLWHRRGEELKKLQAALDAKVRCRCQHCGQMTRVRV
;
A
#
# COMPACT_ATOMS: atom_id res chain seq x y z
N MET A 1 -65.08 -7.39 -22.45
CA MET A 1 -64.06 -6.83 -21.53
C MET A 1 -62.71 -7.33 -21.98
N MET A 2 -61.94 -6.50 -22.71
CA MET A 2 -60.60 -6.85 -23.19
C MET A 2 -59.60 -6.44 -22.11
N GLY A 3 -58.91 -7.42 -21.54
CA GLY A 3 -57.83 -7.18 -20.58
C GLY A 3 -56.61 -6.60 -21.29
N LEU A 4 -56.16 -5.43 -20.87
CA LEU A 4 -54.89 -4.87 -21.27
C LEU A 4 -53.77 -5.68 -20.59
N THR A 5 -52.95 -6.37 -21.37
CA THR A 5 -51.72 -6.97 -20.86
C THR A 5 -50.72 -5.87 -20.52
N PRO A 6 -50.10 -5.85 -19.33
CA PRO A 6 -49.08 -4.86 -19.02
C PRO A 6 -47.88 -5.07 -19.94
N ILE A 7 -47.53 -4.03 -20.70
CA ILE A 7 -46.28 -3.97 -21.44
C ILE A 7 -45.16 -4.03 -20.40
N SER A 8 -44.39 -5.12 -20.42
CA SER A 8 -43.15 -5.26 -19.67
C SER A 8 -42.10 -4.34 -20.28
N THR A 9 -42.17 -3.04 -19.96
CA THR A 9 -41.22 -1.99 -20.40
C THR A 9 -40.00 -1.89 -19.49
N LEU A 10 -39.43 -3.02 -19.06
CA LEU A 10 -38.10 -2.98 -18.49
C LEU A 10 -37.11 -3.34 -19.61
N PRO A 11 -36.26 -2.39 -20.05
CA PRO A 11 -35.28 -2.65 -21.10
C PRO A 11 -34.36 -3.78 -20.65
N GLU A 12 -34.09 -4.73 -21.55
CA GLU A 12 -33.10 -5.79 -21.34
C GLU A 12 -31.79 -5.18 -20.84
N PRO A 13 -31.12 -5.80 -19.84
CA PRO A 13 -30.00 -5.17 -19.17
C PRO A 13 -28.94 -4.80 -20.22
N THR A 14 -28.68 -3.49 -20.29
CA THR A 14 -27.56 -2.91 -21.03
C THR A 14 -26.30 -3.70 -20.70
N LYS A 15 -25.41 -3.88 -21.68
CA LYS A 15 -24.10 -4.51 -21.46
C LYS A 15 -23.27 -3.62 -20.54
N VAL A 16 -23.55 -3.67 -19.23
CA VAL A 16 -22.80 -2.96 -18.19
C VAL A 16 -21.48 -3.68 -18.05
N ILE A 17 -20.41 -3.06 -18.55
CA ILE A 17 -19.06 -3.51 -18.29
C ILE A 17 -18.78 -3.21 -16.81
N SER A 18 -18.83 -4.24 -15.97
CA SER A 18 -18.41 -4.13 -14.56
C SER A 18 -16.94 -4.51 -14.45
N LEU A 19 -16.14 -3.60 -13.91
CA LEU A 19 -14.72 -3.82 -13.65
C LEU A 19 -14.53 -3.90 -12.13
N THR A 20 -13.94 -4.99 -11.65
CA THR A 20 -13.61 -5.16 -10.23
C THR A 20 -12.09 -5.28 -10.08
N GLU A 21 -11.47 -4.34 -9.37
CA GLU A 21 -10.03 -4.39 -9.11
C GLU A 21 -9.76 -5.35 -7.93
N ALA A 22 -9.17 -6.51 -8.23
CA ALA A 22 -8.67 -7.42 -7.20
C ALA A 22 -7.37 -6.85 -6.61
N ARG A 23 -7.49 -5.95 -5.62
CA ARG A 23 -6.33 -5.49 -4.85
C ARG A 23 -5.80 -6.64 -4.00
N ASN A 24 -4.49 -6.84 -4.01
CA ASN A 24 -3.81 -7.74 -3.09
C ASN A 24 -3.86 -7.15 -1.67
N ARG A 25 -4.97 -7.37 -0.97
CA ARG A 25 -5.05 -7.15 0.48
C ARG A 25 -4.44 -8.36 1.17
N TYR A 26 -3.80 -8.14 2.31
CA TYR A 26 -3.35 -9.23 3.18
C TYR A 26 -4.52 -10.19 3.44
N ARG A 27 -4.33 -11.46 3.04
CA ARG A 27 -5.27 -12.54 3.28
C ARG A 27 -4.55 -13.62 4.08
N PRO A 28 -5.03 -14.00 5.28
CA PRO A 28 -4.41 -15.07 6.04
C PRO A 28 -4.45 -16.38 5.22
N GLY A 29 -3.32 -17.06 5.11
CA GLY A 29 -3.18 -18.30 4.35
C GLY A 29 -2.95 -18.15 2.84
N LYS A 30 -2.85 -16.93 2.30
CA LYS A 30 -2.40 -16.69 0.91
C LYS A 30 -0.96 -16.23 0.88
N CYS A 31 -0.23 -16.62 -0.18
CA CYS A 31 1.15 -16.17 -0.39
C CYS A 31 1.19 -14.65 -0.51
N GLN A 32 2.17 -14.02 0.16
CA GLN A 32 2.38 -12.57 0.09
C GLN A 32 3.37 -12.17 -1.00
N HIS A 33 3.88 -13.13 -1.77
CA HIS A 33 4.87 -12.95 -2.81
C HIS A 33 6.00 -12.01 -2.35
N LYS A 34 6.68 -12.41 -1.27
CA LYS A 34 7.77 -11.63 -0.67
C LYS A 34 9.11 -12.02 -1.26
N HIS A 35 9.29 -13.32 -1.48
CA HIS A 35 10.45 -13.88 -2.15
C HIS A 35 10.07 -14.16 -3.60
N MET A 36 10.84 -13.59 -4.52
CA MET A 36 10.62 -13.73 -5.94
C MET A 36 11.95 -13.68 -6.68
N THR A 37 12.04 -14.49 -7.73
CA THR A 37 13.15 -14.49 -8.67
C THR A 37 12.72 -13.78 -9.95
N MET A 38 13.57 -12.86 -10.43
CA MET A 38 13.38 -12.18 -11.72
C MET A 38 14.33 -12.80 -12.75
N ASP A 39 13.77 -13.21 -13.88
CA ASP A 39 14.52 -13.59 -15.07
C ASP A 39 14.52 -12.40 -16.03
N GLU A 40 15.70 -11.80 -16.22
CA GLU A 40 15.89 -10.61 -17.07
C GLU A 40 15.80 -10.94 -18.57
N ASP A 41 16.13 -12.17 -18.97
CA ASP A 41 16.12 -12.59 -20.37
C ASP A 41 14.68 -12.86 -20.84
N LEU A 42 13.87 -13.49 -19.99
CA LEU A 42 12.47 -13.81 -20.29
C LEU A 42 11.49 -12.74 -19.82
N ASN A 43 11.95 -11.71 -19.10
CA ASN A 43 11.13 -10.68 -18.46
C ASN A 43 10.00 -11.26 -17.59
N THR A 44 10.27 -12.37 -16.91
CA THR A 44 9.31 -13.04 -16.04
C THR A 44 9.70 -12.90 -14.58
N VAL A 45 8.69 -12.77 -13.71
CA VAL A 45 8.87 -12.81 -12.26
C VAL A 45 8.15 -14.02 -11.73
N GLU A 46 8.81 -14.82 -10.91
CA GLU A 46 8.24 -15.99 -10.26
C GLU A 46 8.35 -15.86 -8.75
N CYS A 47 7.32 -16.26 -8.02
CA CYS A 47 7.37 -16.28 -6.56
C CYS A 47 8.03 -17.57 -6.06
N ASP A 48 9.06 -17.47 -5.24
CA ASP A 48 9.77 -18.65 -4.73
C ASP A 48 8.93 -19.45 -3.72
N ASP A 49 8.02 -18.78 -3.00
CA ASP A 49 7.20 -19.39 -1.96
C ASP A 49 6.02 -20.20 -2.54
N CYS A 50 5.46 -19.79 -3.69
CA CYS A 50 4.26 -20.42 -4.27
C CYS A 50 4.40 -20.86 -5.73
N GLY A 51 5.51 -20.56 -6.39
CA GLY A 51 5.80 -20.93 -7.78
C GLY A 51 4.93 -20.23 -8.83
N GLU A 52 4.13 -19.22 -8.45
CA GLU A 52 3.28 -18.51 -9.41
C GLU A 52 4.09 -17.50 -10.23
N LYS A 53 3.83 -17.47 -11.54
CA LYS A 53 4.30 -16.40 -12.44
C LYS A 53 3.52 -15.12 -12.18
N LEU A 54 4.22 -14.10 -11.73
CA LEU A 54 3.69 -12.79 -11.43
C LEU A 54 3.90 -11.85 -12.61
N ASN A 55 2.99 -10.87 -12.72
CA ASN A 55 3.17 -9.78 -13.68
C ASN A 55 4.26 -8.82 -13.18
N PRO A 56 5.38 -8.64 -13.91
CA PRO A 56 6.49 -7.76 -13.50
C PRO A 56 6.05 -6.32 -13.24
N VAL A 57 5.16 -5.77 -14.08
CA VAL A 57 4.66 -4.39 -13.94
C VAL A 57 3.79 -4.25 -12.69
N ALA A 58 3.00 -5.28 -12.35
CA ALA A 58 2.20 -5.28 -11.13
C ALA A 58 3.09 -5.33 -9.87
N VAL A 59 4.18 -6.10 -9.92
CA VAL A 59 5.19 -6.17 -8.85
C VAL A 59 5.90 -4.82 -8.68
N LEU A 60 6.36 -4.21 -9.77
CA LEU A 60 6.99 -2.88 -9.73
C LEU A 60 6.05 -1.81 -9.18
N LYS A 61 4.78 -1.81 -9.62
CA LYS A 61 3.76 -0.91 -9.09
C LYS A 61 3.62 -1.06 -7.57
N ARG A 62 3.59 -2.30 -7.06
CA ARG A 62 3.53 -2.58 -5.63
C ARG A 62 4.74 -2.02 -4.89
N PHE A 63 5.96 -2.27 -5.37
CA PHE A 63 7.17 -1.76 -4.73
C PHE A 63 7.23 -0.23 -4.73
N ALA A 64 6.85 0.43 -5.83
CA ALA A 64 6.77 1.89 -5.88
C ALA A 64 5.80 2.48 -4.84
N PHE A 65 4.66 1.82 -4.60
CA PHE A 65 3.74 2.23 -3.54
C PHE A 65 4.31 2.01 -2.14
N GLU A 66 4.94 0.86 -1.89
CA GLU A 66 5.54 0.54 -0.59
C GLU A 66 6.68 1.52 -0.27
N GLU A 67 7.55 1.80 -1.23
CA GLU A 67 8.66 2.75 -1.12
C GLU A 67 8.17 4.19 -0.87
N SER A 68 7.14 4.63 -1.61
CA SER A 68 6.50 5.94 -1.38
C SER A 68 5.93 6.10 0.03
N LEU A 69 5.35 5.03 0.59
CA LEU A 69 4.86 5.02 1.97
C LEU A 69 6.00 5.10 2.99
N TRP A 70 7.08 4.35 2.76
CA TRP A 70 8.26 4.36 3.63
C TRP A 70 8.96 5.71 3.61
N HIS A 71 9.08 6.34 2.45
CA HIS A 71 9.65 7.68 2.33
C HIS A 71 8.87 8.70 3.16
N ARG A 72 7.54 8.74 3.02
CA ARG A 72 6.68 9.63 3.81
C ARG A 72 6.81 9.37 5.32
N ARG A 73 6.82 8.09 5.72
CA ARG A 73 6.97 7.72 7.13
C ARG A 73 8.34 8.08 7.69
N GLY A 74 9.39 7.97 6.89
CA GLY A 74 10.74 8.42 7.23
C GLY A 74 10.79 9.92 7.50
N GLU A 75 10.15 10.71 6.65
CA GLU A 75 10.04 12.16 6.84
C GLU A 75 9.24 12.54 8.10
N GLU A 76 8.16 11.81 8.40
CA GLU A 76 7.41 11.99 9.65
C GLU A 76 8.25 11.64 10.89
N LEU A 77 8.99 10.54 10.85
CA LEU A 77 9.87 10.13 11.96
C LEU A 77 10.98 11.16 12.22
N LYS A 78 11.58 11.73 11.17
CA LYS A 78 12.55 12.83 11.31
C LYS A 78 11.94 14.05 12.01
N LYS A 79 10.71 14.43 11.65
CA LYS A 79 9.99 15.54 12.29
C LYS A 79 9.71 15.27 13.76
N LEU A 80 9.25 14.06 14.08
CA LEU A 80 8.99 13.65 15.46
C LEU A 80 10.28 13.62 16.29
N GLN A 81 11.38 13.13 15.72
CA GLN A 81 12.69 13.14 16.36
C GLN A 81 13.16 14.56 16.66
N ALA A 82 13.04 15.48 15.69
CA ALA A 82 13.40 16.88 15.90
C ALA A 82 12.55 17.54 17.01
N ALA A 83 11.24 17.25 17.03
CA ALA A 83 10.33 17.76 18.07
C ALA A 83 10.66 17.18 19.46
N LEU A 84 11.03 15.90 19.53
CA LEU A 84 11.47 15.27 20.77
C LEU A 84 12.79 15.87 21.25
N ASP A 85 13.78 16.00 20.36
CA ASP A 85 15.09 16.59 20.68
C ASP A 85 14.97 18.02 21.18
N ALA A 86 14.02 18.81 20.65
CA ALA A 86 13.73 20.16 21.15
C ALA A 86 13.20 20.15 22.60
N LYS A 87 12.33 19.19 22.95
CA LYS A 87 11.74 19.07 24.30
C LYS A 87 12.70 18.47 25.33
N VAL A 88 13.61 17.62 24.87
CA VAL A 88 14.55 16.90 25.74
C VAL A 88 15.80 17.72 26.04
N ARG A 89 15.99 18.91 25.45
CA ARG A 89 17.09 19.81 25.79
C ARG A 89 16.62 20.90 26.76
N CYS A 90 17.30 21.03 27.91
CA CYS A 90 17.06 22.08 28.89
C CYS A 90 18.33 22.92 29.10
N ARG A 91 18.17 24.21 29.44
CA ARG A 91 19.29 25.08 29.79
C ARG A 91 19.68 24.86 31.25
N CYS A 92 20.94 24.53 31.51
CA CYS A 92 21.44 24.43 32.87
C CYS A 92 21.44 25.81 33.54
N GLN A 93 20.87 25.92 34.73
CA GLN A 93 20.83 27.18 35.49
C GLN A 93 22.21 27.60 36.03
N HIS A 94 23.12 26.65 36.25
CA HIS A 94 24.44 26.92 36.83
C HIS A 94 25.51 27.30 35.79
N CYS A 95 25.55 26.61 34.64
CA CYS A 95 26.57 26.85 33.61
C CYS A 95 26.02 27.47 32.30
N GLY A 96 24.69 27.60 32.18
CA GLY A 96 24.04 28.20 31.01
C GLY A 96 24.05 27.37 29.73
N GLN A 97 24.72 26.21 29.71
CA GLN A 97 24.80 25.31 28.56
C GLN A 97 23.50 24.50 28.37
N MET A 98 23.21 24.10 27.14
CA MET A 98 22.09 23.21 26.81
C MET A 98 22.47 21.76 27.12
N THR A 99 21.73 21.11 28.01
CA THR A 99 21.96 19.74 28.44
C THR A 99 20.76 18.86 28.10
N ARG A 100 20.99 17.56 27.89
CA ARG A 100 19.90 16.60 27.63
C ARG A 100 19.25 16.20 28.96
N VAL A 101 17.93 16.28 29.05
CA VAL A 101 17.14 15.74 30.17
C VAL A 101 17.29 14.22 30.14
N ARG A 102 17.80 13.62 31.22
CA ARG A 102 17.71 12.17 31.42
C ARG A 102 16.26 11.85 31.73
N VAL A 103 15.61 11.13 30.82
CA VAL A 103 14.31 10.48 31.06
C VAL A 103 14.57 9.15 31.76
#